data_AF-A0A2M7P3H6-F1
#
_entry.id   AF-A0A2M7P3H6-F1
#
_cell.length_a   1.000
_cell.length_b   1.000
_cell.length_c   1.000
_cell.angle_alpha   90.00
_cell.angle_beta   90.00
_cell.angle_gamma   90.00
#
_symmetry.space_group_name_H-M   'P 1'
#
loop_
_entity.id
_entity.type
_entity.pdbx_description
1 polymer ?
#
loop_
_entity_poly.entity_id
_entity_poly.type
_entity_poly.pdbx_seq_one_letter_code
_entity_poly.pdbx_strand_id
1 'polypeptide(L)'
;GKIIDITSVVKQLMIDLVIICIPSASGNVIRSIAAQCEGSNVEYKIVPGVFEILGETVNVSPIRNVDVEDLLRRPPITINSKKILAYLSNNVVLITGAGGSIGSELCRQICKIRPKQILLLGHGENSIYQINRELKASYPQVQIEPIICSVVDNVKLNYVMKAYQPNVVFHAAAYKHVPLMQDFPEECVKNNIIGTLNVVAAADKYGIKKFVSISTDKAVNCVNNMGISKRIAEMIVQAYSRTSRTEFMIVRFGNVLGSRGSVVPLFKEQIAKGGPVTVTHPEMTRFFMTMPEAAQLVVQAGSLGKSGDVFVLDMGEPVKMLDMAEDLIRLSGFEPYVDIPIEFIGIRPGEKLYEELLTAQEGTVATKHERIFQIRAEDIDMGILIKNIEELKKLAISVKREEIVEKFWEILAKHQKKAGE
;
A
#
# COMPACT_ATOMS: atom_id res chain seq x y z
N GLY A 1 -15.53 -9.09 33.94
CA GLY A 1 -16.84 -8.48 33.63
C GLY A 1 -17.01 -8.34 32.14
N LYS A 2 -18.09 -7.70 31.72
CA LYS A 2 -18.35 -7.27 30.33
C LYS A 2 -17.75 -5.88 30.10
N ILE A 3 -17.58 -5.49 28.83
CA ILE A 3 -17.09 -4.13 28.46
C ILE A 3 -17.98 -3.03 29.04
N ILE A 4 -19.30 -3.26 29.08
CA ILE A 4 -20.28 -2.33 29.67
C ILE A 4 -20.08 -2.08 31.18
N ASP A 5 -19.36 -2.96 31.87
CA ASP A 5 -19.11 -2.83 33.31
C ASP A 5 -17.92 -1.89 33.60
N ILE A 6 -17.15 -1.48 32.59
CA ILE A 6 -15.95 -0.64 32.79
C ILE A 6 -16.31 0.63 33.55
N THR A 7 -17.36 1.33 33.12
CA THR A 7 -17.79 2.59 33.73
C THR A 7 -18.16 2.45 35.21
N SER A 8 -18.88 1.38 35.58
CA SER A 8 -19.27 1.16 36.97
C SER A 8 -18.08 0.74 37.83
N VAL A 9 -17.21 -0.14 37.33
CA VAL A 9 -16.03 -0.63 38.03
C VAL A 9 -15.02 0.51 38.28
N VAL A 10 -14.75 1.34 37.28
CA VAL A 10 -13.85 2.49 37.39
C VAL A 10 -14.31 3.43 38.50
N LYS A 11 -15.62 3.74 38.56
CA LYS A 11 -16.19 4.62 39.59
C LYS A 11 -16.20 3.99 40.98
N GLN A 12 -16.56 2.71 41.10
CA GLN A 12 -16.65 2.01 42.39
C GLN A 12 -15.29 1.79 43.04
N LEU A 13 -14.28 1.47 42.23
CA LEU A 13 -12.94 1.13 42.71
C LEU A 13 -11.94 2.29 42.62
N MET A 14 -12.37 3.46 42.12
CA MET A 14 -11.52 4.64 41.89
C MET A 14 -10.27 4.29 41.07
N ILE A 15 -10.49 3.71 39.90
CA ILE A 15 -9.39 3.29 39.01
C ILE A 15 -8.82 4.50 38.27
N ASP A 16 -7.50 4.69 38.35
CA ASP A 16 -6.80 5.78 37.65
C ASP A 16 -6.39 5.41 36.21
N LEU A 17 -6.09 4.12 35.95
CA LEU A 17 -5.57 3.66 34.66
C LEU A 17 -6.17 2.31 34.24
N VAL A 18 -6.70 2.26 33.02
CA VAL A 18 -7.13 1.03 32.34
C VAL A 18 -6.08 0.60 31.32
N ILE A 19 -5.60 -0.64 31.41
CA ILE A 19 -4.67 -1.21 30.42
C ILE A 19 -5.39 -2.26 29.58
N ILE A 20 -5.47 -2.02 28.27
CA ILE A 20 -6.04 -2.94 27.29
C ILE A 20 -4.98 -4.00 26.95
N CYS A 21 -5.14 -5.19 27.53
CA CYS A 21 -4.23 -6.34 27.35
C CYS A 21 -4.71 -7.35 26.30
N ILE A 22 -5.63 -6.96 25.42
CA ILE A 22 -6.17 -7.79 24.33
C ILE A 22 -5.85 -7.20 22.95
N PRO A 23 -4.59 -6.96 22.60
CA PRO A 23 -4.27 -6.25 21.37
C PRO A 23 -4.54 -6.99 20.07
N SER A 24 -4.88 -8.28 20.14
CA SER A 24 -5.37 -9.09 19.02
C SER A 24 -6.87 -8.91 18.75
N ALA A 25 -7.60 -8.21 19.63
CA ALA A 25 -9.01 -7.91 19.42
C ALA A 25 -9.21 -7.02 18.19
N SER A 26 -10.40 -7.10 17.59
CA SER A 26 -10.76 -6.24 16.47
C SER A 26 -10.86 -4.78 16.89
N GLY A 27 -10.64 -3.87 15.95
CA GLY A 27 -10.76 -2.43 16.19
C GLY A 27 -12.11 -2.00 16.79
N ASN A 28 -13.21 -2.67 16.44
CA ASN A 28 -14.54 -2.41 17.01
C ASN A 28 -14.61 -2.69 18.52
N VAL A 29 -13.91 -3.73 18.99
CA VAL A 29 -13.81 -4.06 20.41
C VAL A 29 -12.98 -3.00 21.12
N ILE A 30 -11.83 -2.62 20.55
CA ILE A 30 -10.97 -1.57 21.12
C ILE A 30 -11.71 -0.24 21.21
N ARG A 31 -12.45 0.14 20.16
CA ARG A 31 -13.31 1.32 20.11
C ARG A 31 -14.38 1.30 21.19
N SER A 32 -15.03 0.15 21.39
CA SER A 32 -16.04 0.00 22.44
C SER A 32 -15.45 0.16 23.84
N ILE A 33 -14.22 -0.32 24.06
CA ILE A 33 -13.50 -0.15 25.34
C ILE A 33 -13.09 1.31 25.54
N ALA A 34 -12.49 1.94 24.52
CA ALA A 34 -12.08 3.33 24.57
C ALA A 34 -13.25 4.26 24.88
N ALA A 35 -14.40 4.09 24.20
CA ALA A 35 -15.61 4.88 24.46
C ALA A 35 -16.13 4.76 25.91
N GLN A 36 -16.03 3.58 26.53
CA GLN A 36 -16.41 3.40 27.95
C GLN A 36 -15.41 4.07 28.90
N CYS A 37 -14.12 4.05 28.56
CA CYS A 37 -13.09 4.73 29.35
C CYS A 37 -13.25 6.26 29.26
N GLU A 38 -13.51 6.79 28.06
CA GLU A 38 -13.78 8.20 27.80
C GLU A 38 -15.02 8.69 28.56
N GLY A 39 -16.13 7.95 28.51
CA GLY A 39 -17.35 8.27 29.27
C GLY A 39 -17.17 8.24 30.80
N SER A 40 -16.06 7.70 31.29
CA SER A 40 -15.70 7.64 32.71
C SER A 40 -14.55 8.58 33.09
N ASN A 41 -13.99 9.31 32.12
CA ASN A 41 -12.83 10.18 32.27
C ASN A 41 -11.61 9.50 32.95
N VAL A 42 -11.36 8.23 32.60
CA VAL A 42 -10.21 7.46 33.10
C VAL A 42 -9.11 7.38 32.04
N GLU A 43 -7.85 7.45 32.45
CA GLU A 43 -6.73 7.24 31.54
C GLU A 43 -6.75 5.79 31.04
N TYR A 44 -6.49 5.59 29.74
CA TYR A 44 -6.43 4.26 29.16
C TYR A 44 -5.25 4.10 28.21
N LYS A 45 -4.62 2.93 28.27
CA LYS A 45 -3.45 2.56 27.45
C LYS A 45 -3.62 1.17 26.88
N ILE A 46 -2.86 0.84 25.84
CA ILE A 46 -2.88 -0.47 25.21
C ILE A 46 -1.48 -1.08 25.20
N VAL A 47 -1.42 -2.37 25.51
CA VAL A 47 -0.22 -3.19 25.24
C VAL A 47 -0.20 -3.42 23.73
N PRO A 48 0.82 -3.01 22.96
CA PRO A 48 0.82 -3.23 21.52
C PRO A 48 0.69 -4.70 21.15
N GLY A 49 0.05 -4.97 20.01
CA GLY A 49 -0.04 -6.31 19.48
C GLY A 49 1.34 -6.86 19.15
N VAL A 50 1.61 -8.09 19.58
CA VAL A 50 2.71 -8.87 19.03
C VAL A 50 2.27 -9.27 17.63
N PHE A 51 2.64 -8.49 16.61
CA PHE A 51 2.55 -8.98 15.24
C PHE A 51 3.43 -10.23 15.16
N GLU A 52 2.96 -11.34 14.61
CA GLU A 52 3.81 -12.50 14.39
C GLU A 52 5.03 -12.04 13.58
N ILE A 53 6.16 -12.03 14.27
CA ILE A 53 7.42 -11.57 13.72
C ILE A 53 7.86 -12.62 12.72
N LEU A 54 8.27 -12.18 11.54
CA LEU A 54 9.01 -13.00 10.60
C LEU A 54 10.37 -13.39 11.24
N GLY A 55 10.40 -14.31 12.21
CA GLY A 55 11.62 -14.65 12.95
C GLY A 55 11.39 -15.06 14.41
N GLU A 56 12.46 -15.43 15.11
CA GLU A 56 12.43 -16.09 16.43
C GLU A 56 12.45 -15.13 17.63
N THR A 57 12.46 -13.80 17.44
CA THR A 57 12.56 -12.83 18.55
C THR A 57 11.29 -12.03 18.75
N VAL A 58 10.55 -12.32 19.84
CA VAL A 58 9.41 -11.52 20.31
C VAL A 58 9.92 -10.29 21.05
N ASN A 59 9.92 -9.12 20.39
CA ASN A 59 10.13 -7.85 21.08
C ASN A 59 8.78 -7.35 21.63
N VAL A 60 8.65 -7.33 22.96
CA VAL A 60 7.49 -6.71 23.62
C VAL A 60 7.66 -5.20 23.53
N SER A 61 6.80 -4.54 22.76
CA SER A 61 6.78 -3.07 22.70
C SER A 61 6.23 -2.50 24.01
N PRO A 62 6.72 -1.33 24.46
CA PRO A 62 6.23 -0.70 25.67
C PRO A 62 4.74 -0.35 25.54
N ILE A 63 4.05 -0.34 26.68
CA ILE A 63 2.67 0.15 26.81
C ILE A 63 2.62 1.58 26.27
N ARG A 64 1.61 1.89 25.45
CA ARG A 64 1.42 3.22 24.86
C ARG A 64 -0.04 3.63 24.84
N ASN A 65 -0.30 4.89 24.49
CA ASN A 65 -1.64 5.37 24.20
C ASN A 65 -2.23 4.63 23.00
N VAL A 66 -3.55 4.47 22.99
CA VAL A 66 -4.29 3.95 21.83
C VAL A 66 -4.07 4.89 20.65
N ASP A 67 -3.82 4.33 19.46
CA ASP A 67 -3.70 5.09 18.21
C ASP A 67 -4.77 4.60 17.21
N VAL A 68 -4.97 5.35 16.13
CA VAL A 68 -5.94 5.04 15.08
C VAL A 68 -5.71 3.66 14.46
N GLU A 69 -4.45 3.20 14.39
CA GLU A 69 -4.11 1.86 13.92
C GLU A 69 -4.72 0.76 14.80
N ASP A 70 -4.95 1.01 16.09
CA ASP A 70 -5.61 0.05 16.99
C ASP A 70 -7.13 0.02 16.77
N LEU A 71 -7.73 1.16 16.42
CA LEU A 71 -9.17 1.27 16.11
C LEU A 71 -9.52 0.67 14.74
N LEU A 72 -8.54 0.61 13.84
CA LEU A 72 -8.66 0.04 12.49
C LEU A 72 -8.02 -1.35 12.40
N ARG A 73 -7.53 -1.86 13.53
CA ARG A 73 -6.84 -3.15 13.58
C ARG A 73 -7.79 -4.27 13.19
N ARG A 74 -7.30 -5.11 12.28
CA ARG A 74 -7.85 -6.43 12.02
C ARG A 74 -7.14 -7.48 12.88
N PRO A 75 -7.76 -8.64 13.11
CA PRO A 75 -7.06 -9.78 13.68
C PRO A 75 -5.74 -10.00 12.91
N PRO A 76 -4.60 -10.21 13.59
CA PRO A 76 -3.33 -10.42 12.92
C PRO A 76 -3.41 -11.62 11.96
N ILE A 77 -2.67 -11.53 10.86
CA ILE A 77 -2.56 -12.62 9.90
C ILE A 77 -1.48 -13.56 10.39
N THR A 78 -1.83 -14.83 10.58
CA THR A 78 -0.82 -15.84 10.89
C THR A 78 0.04 -16.10 9.66
N ILE A 79 1.35 -15.91 9.78
CA ILE A 79 2.27 -16.15 8.67
C ILE A 79 2.53 -17.65 8.61
N ASN A 80 1.87 -18.33 7.68
CA ASN A 80 1.96 -19.77 7.64
C ASN A 80 3.27 -20.22 6.97
N SER A 81 4.26 -20.59 7.79
CA SER A 81 5.41 -21.45 7.48
C SER A 81 6.68 -20.85 6.83
N LYS A 82 7.83 -21.41 7.26
CA LYS A 82 9.17 -21.29 6.63
C LYS A 82 9.16 -21.63 5.12
N LYS A 83 8.14 -22.34 4.60
CA LYS A 83 8.02 -22.70 3.17
C LYS A 83 7.57 -21.52 2.30
N ILE A 84 6.70 -20.64 2.78
CA ILE A 84 6.18 -19.48 2.03
C ILE A 84 7.29 -18.46 1.75
N LEU A 85 8.37 -18.46 2.55
CA LEU A 85 9.42 -17.44 2.47
C LEU A 85 10.70 -17.95 1.82
N ALA A 86 10.73 -19.23 1.40
CA ALA A 86 11.89 -19.87 0.81
C ALA A 86 12.36 -19.20 -0.49
N TYR A 87 11.45 -18.55 -1.24
CA TYR A 87 11.79 -17.84 -2.47
C TYR A 87 12.60 -16.55 -2.24
N LEU A 88 12.65 -16.04 -1.00
CA LEU A 88 13.40 -14.84 -0.61
C LEU A 88 14.69 -15.17 0.16
N SER A 89 14.67 -16.25 0.96
CA SER A 89 15.83 -16.65 1.74
C SER A 89 17.02 -16.97 0.82
N ASN A 90 18.22 -16.47 1.18
CA ASN A 90 19.46 -16.62 0.40
C ASN A 90 19.40 -16.13 -1.07
N ASN A 91 18.40 -15.33 -1.45
CA ASN A 91 18.27 -14.74 -2.77
C ASN A 91 18.65 -13.25 -2.74
N VAL A 92 18.99 -12.69 -3.91
CA VAL A 92 19.16 -11.24 -4.11
C VAL A 92 17.79 -10.64 -4.42
N VAL A 93 17.35 -9.65 -3.64
CA VAL A 93 16.02 -9.05 -3.76
C VAL A 93 16.14 -7.56 -4.08
N LEU A 94 15.54 -7.12 -5.17
CA LEU A 94 15.49 -5.71 -5.58
C LEU A 94 14.14 -5.11 -5.22
N ILE A 95 14.14 -3.96 -4.55
CA ILE A 95 12.94 -3.18 -4.29
C ILE A 95 13.08 -1.82 -4.96
N THR A 96 12.24 -1.54 -5.96
CA THR A 96 12.17 -0.19 -6.54
C THR A 96 11.23 0.67 -5.70
N GLY A 97 11.56 1.95 -5.50
CA GLY A 97 10.80 2.81 -4.60
C GLY A 97 11.06 2.46 -3.13
N ALA A 98 12.25 1.93 -2.81
CA ALA A 98 12.61 1.43 -1.48
C ALA A 98 12.51 2.48 -0.35
N GLY A 99 12.64 3.76 -0.67
CA GLY A 99 12.44 4.86 0.29
C GLY A 99 10.98 5.32 0.47
N GLY A 100 10.03 4.74 -0.27
CA GLY A 100 8.61 5.03 -0.13
C GLY A 100 7.98 4.29 1.05
N SER A 101 6.73 4.61 1.41
CA SER A 101 6.05 3.96 2.55
C SER A 101 5.99 2.43 2.40
N ILE A 102 5.43 1.92 1.29
CA ILE A 102 5.34 0.47 1.06
C ILE A 102 6.72 -0.13 0.79
N GLY A 103 7.56 0.53 -0.03
CA GLY A 103 8.89 0.03 -0.35
C GLY A 103 9.78 -0.14 0.88
N SER A 104 9.79 0.82 1.80
CA SER A 104 10.58 0.73 3.03
C SER A 104 10.07 -0.38 3.95
N GLU A 105 8.76 -0.55 4.06
CA GLU A 105 8.19 -1.62 4.86
C GLU A 105 8.47 -3.01 4.26
N LEU A 106 8.39 -3.16 2.94
CA LEU A 106 8.85 -4.37 2.25
C LEU A 106 10.31 -4.67 2.59
N CYS A 107 11.17 -3.66 2.59
CA CYS A 107 12.57 -3.86 2.95
C CYS A 107 12.73 -4.37 4.40
N ARG A 108 11.99 -3.79 5.36
CA ARG A 108 11.98 -4.27 6.76
C ARG A 108 11.51 -5.71 6.86
N GLN A 109 10.38 -6.06 6.24
CA GLN A 109 9.82 -7.41 6.31
C GLN A 109 10.73 -8.43 5.62
N ILE A 110 11.36 -8.07 4.50
CA ILE A 110 12.28 -8.95 3.78
C ILE A 110 13.58 -9.17 4.56
N CYS A 111 14.17 -8.13 5.17
CA CYS A 111 15.39 -8.27 5.99
C CYS A 111 15.25 -9.29 7.12
N LYS A 112 14.05 -9.39 7.72
CA LYS A 112 13.73 -10.38 8.75
C LYS A 112 13.88 -11.84 8.27
N ILE A 113 13.69 -12.08 6.97
CA ILE A 113 13.78 -13.40 6.32
C ILE A 113 15.23 -13.79 6.00
N ARG A 114 16.20 -12.88 6.22
CA ARG A 114 17.62 -13.07 5.94
C ARG A 114 17.87 -13.42 4.46
N PRO A 115 17.57 -12.50 3.51
CA PRO A 115 17.97 -12.66 2.11
C PRO A 115 19.50 -12.61 2.01
N LYS A 116 20.05 -13.05 0.87
CA LYS A 116 21.49 -12.92 0.61
C LYS A 116 21.89 -11.44 0.52
N GLN A 117 21.09 -10.67 -0.21
CA GLN A 117 21.32 -9.25 -0.40
C GLN A 117 19.99 -8.55 -0.71
N ILE A 118 19.82 -7.33 -0.19
CA ILE A 118 18.71 -6.45 -0.54
C ILE A 118 19.23 -5.20 -1.26
N LEU A 119 18.64 -4.90 -2.41
CA LEU A 119 18.96 -3.73 -3.23
C LEU A 119 17.87 -2.68 -3.05
N LEU A 120 18.22 -1.54 -2.48
CA LEU A 120 17.31 -0.44 -2.18
C LEU A 120 17.35 0.57 -3.33
N LEU A 121 16.50 0.39 -4.34
CA LEU A 121 16.49 1.26 -5.52
C LEU A 121 15.48 2.40 -5.37
N GLY A 122 15.93 3.65 -5.54
CA GLY A 122 15.04 4.80 -5.62
C GLY A 122 15.76 6.08 -6.05
N HIS A 123 15.00 7.07 -6.54
CA HIS A 123 15.56 8.36 -6.97
C HIS A 123 15.70 9.36 -5.81
N GLY A 124 14.87 9.25 -4.77
CA GLY A 124 14.90 10.14 -3.61
C GLY A 124 16.05 9.79 -2.67
N GLU A 125 17.16 10.50 -2.81
CA GLU A 125 18.42 10.27 -2.10
C GLU A 125 18.23 10.20 -0.57
N ASN A 126 17.66 11.22 0.06
CA ASN A 126 17.43 11.21 1.50
C ASN A 126 16.51 10.07 1.97
N SER A 127 15.47 9.74 1.19
CA SER A 127 14.57 8.61 1.52
C SER A 127 15.31 7.27 1.49
N ILE A 128 16.24 7.08 0.55
CA ILE A 128 17.10 5.88 0.47
C ILE A 128 18.14 5.88 1.59
N TYR A 129 18.75 7.02 1.90
CA TYR A 129 19.69 7.16 3.00
C TYR A 129 19.06 6.75 4.35
N GLN A 130 17.85 7.24 4.64
CA GLN A 130 17.13 6.95 5.88
C GLN A 130 16.87 5.45 6.06
N ILE A 131 16.28 4.79 5.04
CA ILE A 131 15.98 3.35 5.13
C ILE A 131 17.26 2.51 5.15
N ASN A 132 18.30 2.89 4.41
CA ASN A 132 19.59 2.19 4.44
C ASN A 132 20.25 2.26 5.84
N ARG A 133 20.24 3.45 6.47
CA ARG A 133 20.78 3.63 7.83
C ARG A 133 19.99 2.79 8.84
N GLU A 134 18.67 2.83 8.77
CA GLU A 134 17.78 2.06 9.64
C GLU A 134 18.03 0.55 9.55
N LEU A 135 18.07 0.01 8.32
CA LEU A 135 18.24 -1.42 8.09
C LEU A 135 19.63 -1.91 8.44
N LYS A 136 20.69 -1.13 8.17
CA LYS A 136 22.06 -1.49 8.58
C LYS A 136 22.22 -1.58 10.09
N ALA A 137 21.56 -0.70 10.83
CA ALA A 137 21.56 -0.74 12.29
C ALA A 137 20.77 -1.94 12.84
N SER A 138 19.62 -2.26 12.23
CA SER A 138 18.69 -3.28 12.73
C SER A 138 19.02 -4.71 12.27
N TYR A 139 19.68 -4.85 11.12
CA TYR A 139 19.97 -6.14 10.46
C TYR A 139 21.41 -6.20 9.95
N PRO A 140 22.43 -6.09 10.84
CA PRO A 140 23.84 -6.04 10.45
C PRO A 140 24.33 -7.27 9.68
N GLN A 141 23.62 -8.39 9.79
CA GLN A 141 23.90 -9.64 9.08
C GLN A 141 23.41 -9.67 7.61
N VAL A 142 22.56 -8.73 7.18
CA VAL A 142 22.01 -8.70 5.82
C VAL A 142 22.83 -7.73 4.96
N GLN A 143 23.28 -8.18 3.79
CA GLN A 143 23.95 -7.29 2.85
C GLN A 143 22.94 -6.30 2.24
N ILE A 144 23.09 -5.02 2.55
CA ILE A 144 22.19 -3.95 2.13
C ILE A 144 22.93 -2.99 1.19
N GLU A 145 22.43 -2.86 -0.04
CA GLU A 145 23.03 -2.01 -1.08
C GLU A 145 22.06 -0.89 -1.50
N PRO A 146 22.36 0.39 -1.18
CA PRO A 146 21.56 1.52 -1.64
C PRO A 146 21.88 1.88 -3.10
N ILE A 147 20.86 2.00 -3.94
CA ILE A 147 21.00 2.32 -5.37
C ILE A 147 20.18 3.56 -5.72
N ILE A 148 20.87 4.66 -5.99
CA ILE A 148 20.21 5.88 -6.48
C ILE A 148 19.92 5.73 -7.97
N CYS A 149 18.67 5.45 -8.33
CA CYS A 149 18.24 5.27 -9.72
C CYS A 149 16.75 5.62 -9.86
N SER A 150 16.41 6.36 -10.92
CA SER A 150 15.02 6.49 -11.33
C SER A 150 14.60 5.31 -12.18
N VAL A 151 13.34 4.89 -12.09
CA VAL A 151 12.80 3.81 -12.94
C VAL A 151 12.66 4.23 -14.41
N VAL A 152 12.75 5.54 -14.71
CA VAL A 152 12.77 6.04 -16.08
C VAL A 152 14.16 5.94 -16.73
N ASP A 153 15.23 5.76 -15.94
CA ASP A 153 16.60 5.61 -16.42
C ASP A 153 16.84 4.15 -16.86
N ASN A 154 16.48 3.86 -18.11
CA ASN A 154 16.58 2.52 -18.68
C ASN A 154 18.03 2.01 -18.72
N VAL A 155 19.01 2.89 -18.96
CA VAL A 155 20.43 2.51 -19.05
C VAL A 155 20.93 2.05 -17.69
N LYS A 156 20.68 2.84 -16.63
CA LYS A 156 21.10 2.49 -15.28
C LYS A 156 20.34 1.29 -14.72
N LEU A 157 19.04 1.15 -15.01
CA LEU A 157 18.29 -0.05 -14.67
C LEU A 157 18.89 -1.31 -15.29
N ASN A 158 19.26 -1.26 -16.57
CA ASN A 158 19.92 -2.39 -17.25
C ASN A 158 21.27 -2.71 -16.60
N TYR A 159 22.06 -1.71 -16.26
CA TYR A 159 23.32 -1.89 -15.53
C TYR A 159 23.08 -2.59 -14.18
N VAL A 160 22.12 -2.14 -13.39
CA VAL A 160 21.78 -2.71 -12.07
C VAL A 160 21.31 -4.16 -12.21
N MET A 161 20.36 -4.43 -13.09
CA MET A 161 19.85 -5.79 -13.32
C MET A 161 20.98 -6.73 -13.77
N LYS A 162 21.85 -6.26 -14.67
CA LYS A 162 23.00 -7.03 -15.16
C LYS A 162 24.03 -7.31 -14.06
N ALA A 163 24.39 -6.30 -13.28
CA ALA A 163 25.47 -6.38 -12.29
C ALA A 163 25.08 -7.21 -11.06
N TYR A 164 23.84 -7.06 -10.58
CA TYR A 164 23.40 -7.70 -9.34
C TYR A 164 22.59 -8.99 -9.56
N GLN A 165 22.04 -9.21 -10.76
CA GLN A 165 21.23 -10.39 -11.11
C GLN A 165 20.19 -10.74 -10.02
N PRO A 166 19.26 -9.83 -9.67
CA PRO A 166 18.29 -10.11 -8.62
C PRO A 166 17.45 -11.33 -8.96
N ASN A 167 17.10 -12.14 -7.97
CA ASN A 167 16.19 -13.26 -8.18
C ASN A 167 14.73 -12.82 -8.12
N VAL A 168 14.46 -11.81 -7.28
CA VAL A 168 13.11 -11.30 -7.02
C VAL A 168 13.12 -9.78 -7.10
N VAL A 169 12.12 -9.22 -7.78
CA VAL A 169 11.91 -7.77 -7.87
C VAL A 169 10.54 -7.41 -7.30
N PHE A 170 10.50 -6.52 -6.31
CA PHE A 170 9.28 -5.85 -5.87
C PHE A 170 9.23 -4.44 -6.43
N HIS A 171 8.23 -4.16 -7.27
CA HIS A 171 8.08 -2.87 -7.93
C HIS A 171 7.06 -1.99 -7.18
N ALA A 172 7.56 -1.13 -6.29
CA ALA A 172 6.77 -0.17 -5.50
C ALA A 172 7.00 1.31 -5.90
N ALA A 173 7.74 1.58 -6.99
CA ALA A 173 7.99 2.94 -7.45
C ALA A 173 6.82 3.47 -8.30
N ALA A 174 6.09 4.46 -7.79
CA ALA A 174 5.03 5.15 -8.52
C ALA A 174 4.73 6.51 -7.89
N TYR A 175 4.13 7.42 -8.66
CA TYR A 175 3.43 8.58 -8.14
C TYR A 175 1.99 8.19 -7.81
N LYS A 176 1.51 8.62 -6.63
CA LYS A 176 0.22 8.19 -6.07
C LYS A 176 -0.77 9.32 -5.76
N HIS A 177 -0.33 10.58 -5.76
CA HIS A 177 -1.17 11.69 -5.32
C HIS A 177 -2.15 12.09 -6.43
N VAL A 178 -3.42 11.67 -6.30
CA VAL A 178 -4.46 11.92 -7.30
C VAL A 178 -4.54 13.40 -7.73
N PRO A 179 -4.61 14.39 -6.84
CA PRO A 179 -4.71 15.79 -7.26
C PRO A 179 -3.53 16.24 -8.15
N LEU A 180 -2.30 15.97 -7.71
CA LEU A 180 -1.10 16.29 -8.50
C LEU A 180 -1.09 15.55 -9.83
N MET A 181 -1.49 14.28 -9.84
CA MET A 181 -1.49 13.49 -11.07
C MET A 181 -2.62 13.87 -12.03
N GLN A 182 -3.66 14.53 -11.53
CA GLN A 182 -4.69 15.13 -12.36
C GLN A 182 -4.15 16.36 -13.11
N ASP A 183 -3.33 17.18 -12.45
CA ASP A 183 -2.71 18.38 -13.03
C ASP A 183 -1.50 18.07 -13.93
N PHE A 184 -0.79 16.97 -13.65
CA PHE A 184 0.46 16.56 -14.32
C PHE A 184 0.36 15.14 -14.91
N PRO A 185 -0.55 14.87 -15.88
CA PRO A 185 -0.72 13.54 -16.48
C PRO A 185 0.52 13.03 -17.22
N GLU A 186 1.37 13.92 -17.73
CA GLU A 186 2.64 13.56 -18.35
C GLU A 186 3.60 12.86 -17.39
N GLU A 187 3.54 13.20 -16.10
CA GLU A 187 4.35 12.55 -15.07
C GLU A 187 3.82 11.16 -14.71
N CYS A 188 2.50 10.95 -14.81
CA CYS A 188 1.92 9.60 -14.77
C CYS A 188 2.46 8.73 -15.91
N VAL A 189 2.51 9.26 -17.13
CA VAL A 189 3.05 8.53 -18.28
C VAL A 189 4.53 8.20 -18.06
N LYS A 190 5.35 9.20 -17.73
CA LYS A 190 6.80 8.99 -17.56
C LYS A 190 7.10 8.02 -16.42
N ASN A 191 6.58 8.28 -15.23
CA ASN A 191 7.00 7.54 -14.05
C ASN A 191 6.22 6.23 -13.86
N ASN A 192 4.89 6.26 -13.98
CA ASN A 192 4.08 5.07 -13.70
C ASN A 192 4.04 4.11 -14.88
N ILE A 193 3.92 4.61 -16.12
CA ILE A 193 3.81 3.74 -17.31
C ILE A 193 5.20 3.37 -17.84
N ILE A 194 5.99 4.35 -18.29
CA ILE A 194 7.31 4.10 -18.90
C ILE A 194 8.27 3.54 -17.85
N GLY A 195 8.23 4.04 -16.62
CA GLY A 195 8.99 3.48 -15.50
C GLY A 195 8.69 2.00 -15.27
N THR A 196 7.41 1.61 -15.22
CA THR A 196 7.04 0.19 -15.10
C THR A 196 7.54 -0.62 -16.29
N LEU A 197 7.34 -0.14 -17.52
CA LEU A 197 7.80 -0.81 -18.74
C LEU A 197 9.31 -1.07 -18.70
N ASN A 198 10.11 -0.09 -18.28
CA ASN A 198 11.56 -0.26 -18.18
C ASN A 198 11.96 -1.36 -17.19
N VAL A 199 11.35 -1.39 -16.01
CA VAL A 199 11.69 -2.40 -14.99
C VAL A 199 11.22 -3.78 -15.42
N VAL A 200 10.01 -3.90 -15.98
CA VAL A 200 9.46 -5.15 -16.52
C VAL A 200 10.30 -5.69 -17.67
N ALA A 201 10.64 -4.85 -18.66
CA ALA A 201 11.46 -5.24 -19.80
C ALA A 201 12.88 -5.64 -19.37
N ALA A 202 13.46 -4.96 -18.38
CA ALA A 202 14.75 -5.36 -17.83
C ALA A 202 14.64 -6.69 -17.06
N ALA A 203 13.56 -6.91 -16.30
CA ALA A 203 13.34 -8.16 -15.58
C ALA A 203 13.16 -9.36 -16.52
N ASP A 204 12.46 -9.17 -17.64
CA ASP A 204 12.35 -10.16 -18.72
C ASP A 204 13.73 -10.43 -19.36
N LYS A 205 14.40 -9.39 -19.83
CA LYS A 205 15.69 -9.48 -20.54
C LYS A 205 16.78 -10.22 -19.75
N TYR A 206 16.84 -10.02 -18.43
CA TYR A 206 17.84 -10.67 -17.57
C TYR A 206 17.32 -11.93 -16.87
N GLY A 207 16.12 -12.41 -17.20
CA GLY A 207 15.59 -13.69 -16.72
C GLY A 207 15.42 -13.75 -15.20
N ILE A 208 14.92 -12.66 -14.61
CA ILE A 208 14.59 -12.61 -13.18
C ILE A 208 13.57 -13.73 -12.87
N LYS A 209 13.67 -14.39 -11.72
CA LYS A 209 12.76 -15.51 -11.43
C LYS A 209 11.33 -15.02 -11.18
N LYS A 210 11.18 -13.94 -10.38
CA LYS A 210 9.88 -13.47 -9.91
C LYS A 210 9.81 -11.96 -9.82
N PHE A 211 8.71 -11.40 -10.29
CA PHE A 211 8.42 -9.97 -10.28
C PHE A 211 7.05 -9.71 -9.66
N VAL A 212 7.01 -8.88 -8.62
CA VAL A 212 5.79 -8.50 -7.90
C VAL A 212 5.53 -7.01 -8.11
N SER A 213 4.47 -6.67 -8.85
CA SER A 213 4.04 -5.29 -9.07
C SER A 213 3.06 -4.85 -8.00
N ILE A 214 3.34 -3.74 -7.33
CA ILE A 214 2.39 -3.11 -6.41
C ILE A 214 1.41 -2.25 -7.20
N SER A 215 0.13 -2.55 -7.03
CA SER A 215 -0.99 -1.80 -7.61
C SER A 215 -1.94 -1.31 -6.53
N THR A 216 -3.09 -0.76 -6.94
CA THR A 216 -4.02 -0.02 -6.07
C THR A 216 -5.45 -0.27 -6.52
N ASP A 217 -6.38 -0.19 -5.57
CA ASP A 217 -7.83 -0.09 -5.81
C ASP A 217 -8.21 0.95 -6.88
N LYS A 218 -7.48 2.08 -6.97
CA LYS A 218 -7.72 3.13 -7.97
C LYS A 218 -7.47 2.71 -9.42
N ALA A 219 -6.85 1.55 -9.65
CA ALA A 219 -6.73 0.94 -10.98
C ALA A 219 -8.03 0.22 -11.41
N VAL A 220 -9.01 0.09 -10.51
CA VAL A 220 -10.33 -0.53 -10.73
C VAL A 220 -11.35 0.55 -11.06
N ASN A 221 -12.07 0.40 -12.18
CA ASN A 221 -13.06 1.39 -12.66
C ASN A 221 -12.48 2.82 -12.62
N CYS A 222 -11.32 3.01 -13.27
CA CYS A 222 -10.51 4.22 -13.16
C CYS A 222 -11.31 5.49 -13.51
N VAL A 223 -11.22 6.51 -12.65
CA VAL A 223 -11.84 7.84 -12.87
C VAL A 223 -10.83 9.00 -12.85
N ASN A 224 -9.54 8.71 -12.67
CA ASN A 224 -8.48 9.71 -12.57
C ASN A 224 -7.18 9.25 -13.23
N ASN A 225 -6.36 10.21 -13.65
CA ASN A 225 -5.11 9.96 -14.40
C ASN A 225 -4.14 9.01 -13.69
N MET A 226 -4.04 9.11 -12.35
CA MET A 226 -3.19 8.23 -11.54
C MET A 226 -3.65 6.78 -11.64
N GLY A 227 -4.94 6.52 -11.41
CA GLY A 227 -5.57 5.22 -11.53
C GLY A 227 -5.40 4.63 -12.92
N ILE A 228 -5.69 5.41 -13.97
CA ILE A 228 -5.54 4.97 -15.37
C ILE A 228 -4.08 4.57 -15.64
N SER A 229 -3.11 5.37 -15.18
CA SER A 229 -1.69 5.06 -15.37
C SER A 229 -1.26 3.76 -14.68
N LYS A 230 -1.81 3.46 -13.50
CA LYS A 230 -1.58 2.21 -12.79
C LYS A 230 -2.26 1.04 -13.48
N ARG A 231 -3.44 1.24 -14.05
CA ARG A 231 -4.10 0.22 -14.86
C ARG A 231 -3.31 -0.12 -16.13
N ILE A 232 -2.75 0.87 -16.82
CA ILE A 232 -1.86 0.62 -17.96
C ILE A 232 -0.57 -0.10 -17.50
N ALA A 233 -0.04 0.24 -16.32
CA ALA A 233 1.08 -0.49 -15.73
C ALA A 233 0.76 -1.97 -15.44
N GLU A 234 -0.47 -2.28 -14.99
CA GLU A 234 -0.94 -3.67 -14.87
C GLU A 234 -0.98 -4.38 -16.22
N MET A 235 -1.51 -3.72 -17.26
CA MET A 235 -1.57 -4.27 -18.62
C MET A 235 -0.18 -4.59 -19.17
N ILE A 236 0.84 -3.78 -18.86
CA ILE A 236 2.24 -4.07 -19.19
C ILE A 236 2.70 -5.36 -18.53
N VAL A 237 2.52 -5.48 -17.22
CA VAL A 237 2.93 -6.66 -16.45
C VAL A 237 2.20 -7.92 -16.95
N GLN A 238 0.90 -7.83 -17.21
CA GLN A 238 0.10 -8.92 -17.76
C GLN A 238 0.55 -9.33 -19.17
N ALA A 239 0.86 -8.38 -20.06
CA ALA A 239 1.34 -8.69 -21.40
C ALA A 239 2.66 -9.48 -21.36
N TYR A 240 3.61 -9.07 -20.51
CA TYR A 240 4.89 -9.79 -20.34
C TYR A 240 4.72 -11.15 -19.64
N SER A 241 3.74 -11.29 -18.74
CA SER A 241 3.51 -12.54 -18.00
C SER A 241 3.26 -13.76 -18.90
N ARG A 242 2.84 -13.54 -20.14
CA ARG A 242 2.45 -14.56 -21.12
C ARG A 242 3.60 -15.05 -21.98
N THR A 243 4.59 -14.19 -22.22
CA THR A 243 5.70 -14.46 -23.16
C THR A 243 7.03 -14.64 -22.44
N SER A 244 7.17 -14.07 -21.24
CA SER A 244 8.39 -14.14 -20.46
C SER A 244 8.55 -15.46 -19.71
N ARG A 245 9.80 -15.80 -19.40
CA ARG A 245 10.14 -16.84 -18.42
C ARG A 245 10.08 -16.30 -16.98
N THR A 246 10.13 -14.99 -16.81
CA THR A 246 9.99 -14.32 -15.51
C THR A 246 8.54 -14.44 -15.05
N GLU A 247 8.32 -14.87 -13.81
CA GLU A 247 6.98 -14.92 -13.24
C GLU A 247 6.52 -13.52 -12.83
N PHE A 248 5.57 -12.95 -13.58
CA PHE A 248 5.02 -11.63 -13.33
C PHE A 248 3.69 -11.70 -12.58
N MET A 249 3.58 -10.97 -11.48
CA MET A 249 2.38 -10.93 -10.64
C MET A 249 2.03 -9.49 -10.28
N ILE A 250 0.75 -9.25 -9.99
CA ILE A 250 0.23 -7.96 -9.57
C ILE A 250 -0.47 -8.13 -8.22
N VAL A 251 -0.31 -7.18 -7.31
CA VAL A 251 -1.03 -7.17 -6.03
C VAL A 251 -1.74 -5.83 -5.86
N ARG A 252 -3.07 -5.84 -5.80
CA ARG A 252 -3.94 -4.68 -5.52
C ARG A 252 -4.34 -4.65 -4.06
N PHE A 253 -4.31 -3.46 -3.48
CA PHE A 253 -4.89 -3.17 -2.18
C PHE A 253 -5.26 -1.68 -2.09
N GLY A 254 -6.03 -1.34 -1.05
CA GLY A 254 -6.50 0.03 -0.83
C GLY A 254 -5.50 0.90 -0.09
N ASN A 255 -6.01 1.81 0.73
CA ASN A 255 -5.17 2.75 1.46
C ASN A 255 -4.37 2.05 2.55
N VAL A 256 -3.20 2.60 2.83
CA VAL A 256 -2.33 2.14 3.91
C VAL A 256 -2.15 3.25 4.94
N LEU A 257 -2.46 2.91 6.19
CA LEU A 257 -2.44 3.82 7.33
C LEU A 257 -1.05 4.42 7.56
N GLY A 258 -1.03 5.71 7.92
CA GLY A 258 0.21 6.44 8.19
C GLY A 258 1.13 6.61 6.97
N SER A 259 0.70 6.24 5.76
CA SER A 259 1.56 6.38 4.58
C SER A 259 1.84 7.86 4.29
N ARG A 260 3.03 8.15 3.71
CA ARG A 260 3.51 9.51 3.47
C ARG A 260 2.49 10.30 2.63
N GLY A 261 2.15 11.50 3.08
CA GLY A 261 1.19 12.38 2.41
C GLY A 261 -0.24 11.83 2.35
N SER A 262 -0.62 10.91 3.24
CA SER A 262 -2.00 10.44 3.37
C SER A 262 -2.82 11.31 4.33
N VAL A 263 -4.11 11.00 4.43
CA VAL A 263 -5.09 11.77 5.19
C VAL A 263 -4.87 11.72 6.72
N VAL A 264 -4.39 10.59 7.27
CA VAL A 264 -4.16 10.47 8.71
C VAL A 264 -3.06 11.43 9.20
N PRO A 265 -1.86 11.50 8.58
CA PRO A 265 -0.88 12.54 8.89
C PRO A 265 -1.43 13.96 8.76
N LEU A 266 -2.26 14.24 7.74
CA LEU A 266 -2.86 15.55 7.55
C LEU A 266 -3.82 15.91 8.70
N PHE A 267 -4.67 14.98 9.12
CA PHE A 267 -5.58 15.19 10.27
C PHE A 267 -4.79 15.41 11.55
N LYS A 268 -3.76 14.58 11.83
CA LYS A 268 -2.88 14.78 12.99
C LYS A 268 -2.19 16.15 12.96
N GLU A 269 -1.74 16.61 11.79
CA GLU A 269 -1.14 17.93 11.61
C GLU A 269 -2.16 19.07 11.86
N GLN A 270 -3.37 18.94 11.31
CA GLN A 270 -4.45 19.93 11.49
C GLN A 270 -4.86 20.03 12.96
N ILE A 271 -5.02 18.89 13.65
CA ILE A 271 -5.31 18.82 15.08
C ILE A 271 -4.22 19.49 15.90
N ALA A 272 -2.94 19.18 15.62
CA ALA A 272 -1.81 19.81 16.30
C ALA A 272 -1.74 21.33 16.09
N LYS A 273 -2.35 21.86 15.03
CA LYS A 273 -2.47 23.30 14.74
C LYS A 273 -3.74 23.94 15.32
N GLY A 274 -4.61 23.18 15.98
CA GLY A 274 -5.89 23.66 16.55
C GLY A 274 -7.08 23.59 15.59
N GLY A 275 -6.96 22.88 14.47
CA GLY A 275 -8.01 22.73 13.46
C GLY A 275 -8.15 23.92 12.50
N PRO A 276 -9.23 23.93 11.68
CA PRO A 276 -10.21 22.85 11.52
C PRO A 276 -9.59 21.62 10.84
N VAL A 277 -10.18 20.45 11.10
CA VAL A 277 -9.88 19.23 10.32
C VAL A 277 -10.71 19.25 9.04
N THR A 278 -10.08 19.04 7.88
CA THR A 278 -10.78 19.15 6.59
C THR A 278 -11.17 17.80 6.02
N VAL A 279 -12.47 17.50 5.98
CA VAL A 279 -13.01 16.26 5.41
C VAL A 279 -13.60 16.56 4.04
N THR A 280 -13.32 15.74 3.03
CA THR A 280 -13.80 15.98 1.66
C THR A 280 -15.32 15.83 1.53
N HIS A 281 -15.90 14.78 2.10
CA HIS A 281 -17.34 14.54 2.07
C HIS A 281 -17.77 13.66 3.26
N PRO A 282 -18.94 13.90 3.89
CA PRO A 282 -19.40 13.14 5.07
C PRO A 282 -19.52 11.64 4.82
N GLU A 283 -20.00 11.26 3.63
CA GLU A 283 -20.17 9.85 3.25
C GLU A 283 -18.94 9.20 2.60
N MET A 284 -17.79 9.89 2.52
CA MET A 284 -16.62 9.30 1.87
C MET A 284 -16.06 8.14 2.70
N THR A 285 -15.90 6.98 2.09
CA THR A 285 -15.27 5.81 2.74
C THR A 285 -14.00 5.37 2.05
N ARG A 286 -13.08 4.78 2.82
CA ARG A 286 -11.86 4.19 2.30
C ARG A 286 -11.56 2.88 2.99
N PHE A 287 -11.00 1.95 2.23
CA PHE A 287 -10.42 0.73 2.75
C PHE A 287 -9.04 1.01 3.33
N PHE A 288 -8.78 0.56 4.55
CA PHE A 288 -7.49 0.73 5.21
C PHE A 288 -6.87 -0.60 5.59
N MET A 289 -5.56 -0.62 5.68
CA MET A 289 -4.80 -1.67 6.35
C MET A 289 -3.51 -1.06 6.90
N THR A 290 -2.84 -1.76 7.80
CA THR A 290 -1.56 -1.27 8.34
C THR A 290 -0.42 -1.50 7.34
N MET A 291 0.65 -0.68 7.42
CA MET A 291 1.84 -0.88 6.57
C MET A 291 2.45 -2.29 6.71
N PRO A 292 2.68 -2.83 7.94
CA PRO A 292 3.23 -4.17 8.11
C PRO A 292 2.34 -5.25 7.51
N GLU A 293 1.02 -5.15 7.70
CA GLU A 293 0.05 -6.09 7.13
C GLU A 293 0.09 -6.10 5.60
N ALA A 294 0.12 -4.91 4.97
CA ALA A 294 0.20 -4.78 3.51
C ALA A 294 1.47 -5.44 2.96
N ALA A 295 2.62 -5.12 3.54
CA ALA A 295 3.90 -5.67 3.11
C ALA A 295 3.98 -7.20 3.31
N GLN A 296 3.45 -7.71 4.42
CA GLN A 296 3.39 -9.15 4.68
C GLN A 296 2.51 -9.88 3.66
N LEU A 297 1.31 -9.37 3.39
CA LEU A 297 0.42 -9.96 2.39
C LEU A 297 1.01 -9.90 0.98
N VAL A 298 1.70 -8.82 0.61
CA VAL A 298 2.43 -8.72 -0.66
C VAL A 298 3.52 -9.79 -0.76
N VAL A 299 4.31 -9.98 0.30
CA VAL A 299 5.36 -11.02 0.33
C VAL A 299 4.75 -12.42 0.22
N GLN A 300 3.61 -12.67 0.86
CA GLN A 300 2.92 -13.96 0.77
C GLN A 300 2.29 -14.18 -0.61
N ALA A 301 1.65 -13.17 -1.19
CA ALA A 301 1.14 -13.22 -2.56
C ALA A 301 2.24 -13.58 -3.56
N GLY A 302 3.45 -13.03 -3.37
CA GLY A 302 4.61 -13.39 -4.18
C GLY A 302 4.97 -14.87 -4.12
N SER A 303 4.82 -15.52 -2.97
CA SER A 303 5.08 -16.96 -2.84
C SER A 303 3.99 -17.83 -3.47
N LEU A 304 2.74 -17.39 -3.42
CA LEU A 304 1.59 -18.17 -3.88
C LEU A 304 1.41 -18.08 -5.39
N GLY A 305 1.78 -16.92 -5.95
CA GLY A 305 1.47 -16.61 -7.34
C GLY A 305 2.35 -17.26 -8.37
N LYS A 306 1.71 -17.52 -9.50
CA LYS A 306 2.31 -17.89 -10.78
C LYS A 306 2.29 -16.68 -11.71
N SER A 307 3.02 -16.80 -12.82
CA SER A 307 3.00 -15.76 -13.86
C SER A 307 1.58 -15.51 -14.35
N GLY A 308 1.17 -14.24 -14.38
CA GLY A 308 -0.15 -13.79 -14.83
C GLY A 308 -1.13 -13.50 -13.69
N ASP A 309 -0.82 -13.91 -12.46
CA ASP A 309 -1.73 -13.75 -11.34
C ASP A 309 -1.90 -12.28 -10.95
N VAL A 310 -3.16 -11.88 -10.82
CA VAL A 310 -3.56 -10.60 -10.21
C VAL A 310 -4.20 -10.91 -8.86
N PHE A 311 -3.60 -10.42 -7.79
CA PHE A 311 -4.10 -10.60 -6.43
C PHE A 311 -4.82 -9.37 -5.93
N VAL A 312 -5.88 -9.59 -5.18
CA VAL A 312 -6.57 -8.58 -4.38
C VAL A 312 -6.48 -8.99 -2.93
N LEU A 313 -6.00 -8.07 -2.09
CA LEU A 313 -5.93 -8.29 -0.66
C LEU A 313 -7.29 -8.02 -0.02
N ASP A 314 -7.63 -8.82 0.98
CA ASP A 314 -8.79 -8.55 1.83
C ASP A 314 -8.56 -7.25 2.63
N MET A 315 -9.33 -6.23 2.27
CA MET A 315 -9.29 -4.94 2.91
C MET A 315 -10.39 -4.75 3.97
N GLY A 316 -11.06 -5.82 4.42
CA GLY A 316 -12.13 -5.78 5.41
C GLY A 316 -13.18 -4.71 5.15
N GLU A 317 -13.78 -4.19 6.22
CA GLU A 317 -14.82 -3.17 6.09
C GLU A 317 -14.25 -1.79 5.74
N PRO A 318 -14.92 -1.02 4.86
CA PRO A 318 -14.55 0.34 4.55
C PRO A 318 -14.86 1.26 5.75
N VAL A 319 -14.05 2.30 5.92
CA VAL A 319 -14.14 3.23 7.06
C VAL A 319 -14.56 4.60 6.54
N LYS A 320 -15.53 5.24 7.19
CA LYS A 320 -15.89 6.63 6.89
C LYS A 320 -14.77 7.57 7.29
N MET A 321 -14.44 8.49 6.40
CA MET A 321 -13.39 9.47 6.66
C MET A 321 -13.76 10.46 7.76
N LEU A 322 -15.06 10.72 7.92
CA LEU A 322 -15.58 11.52 9.02
C LEU A 322 -15.33 10.86 10.37
N ASP A 323 -15.74 9.60 10.54
CA ASP A 323 -15.51 8.83 11.77
C ASP A 323 -14.02 8.80 12.14
N MET A 324 -13.14 8.65 11.15
CA MET A 324 -11.70 8.68 11.35
C MET A 324 -11.17 10.05 11.83
N ALA A 325 -11.74 11.15 11.34
CA ALA A 325 -11.39 12.48 11.79
C ALA A 325 -11.81 12.68 13.26
N GLU A 326 -13.04 12.31 13.59
CA GLU A 326 -13.55 12.39 14.97
C GLU A 326 -12.73 11.54 15.94
N ASP A 327 -12.38 10.31 15.55
CA ASP A 327 -11.54 9.43 16.36
C ASP A 327 -10.18 10.03 16.65
N LEU A 328 -9.53 10.63 15.65
CA LEU A 328 -8.23 11.26 15.83
C LEU A 328 -8.30 12.48 16.74
N ILE A 329 -9.38 13.26 16.68
CA ILE A 329 -9.62 14.38 17.59
C ILE A 329 -9.75 13.86 19.04
N ARG A 330 -10.60 12.83 19.26
CA ARG A 330 -10.79 12.20 20.58
C ARG A 330 -9.50 11.62 21.15
N LEU A 331 -8.77 10.84 20.34
CA LEU A 331 -7.48 10.25 20.74
C LEU A 331 -6.40 11.30 21.03
N SER A 332 -6.56 12.52 20.52
CA SER A 332 -5.68 13.66 20.82
C SER A 332 -6.09 14.42 22.09
N GLY A 333 -7.15 13.99 22.78
CA GLY A 333 -7.65 14.61 24.01
C GLY A 333 -8.63 15.77 23.80
N PHE A 334 -9.21 15.89 22.61
CA PHE A 334 -10.14 16.97 22.26
C PHE A 334 -11.54 16.43 21.94
N GLU A 335 -12.56 17.26 22.08
CA GLU A 335 -13.93 16.96 21.70
C GLU A 335 -14.25 17.45 20.26
N PRO A 336 -14.62 16.56 19.32
CA PRO A 336 -15.00 16.95 17.96
C PRO A 336 -16.15 17.96 17.96
N TYR A 337 -16.06 18.97 17.09
CA TYR A 337 -17.03 20.07 16.95
C TYR A 337 -17.15 21.03 18.13
N VAL A 338 -16.48 20.76 19.26
CA VAL A 338 -16.41 21.66 20.42
C VAL A 338 -15.03 22.31 20.48
N ASP A 339 -13.98 21.49 20.63
CA ASP A 339 -12.60 21.96 20.69
C ASP A 339 -12.00 22.12 19.29
N ILE A 340 -12.33 21.20 18.37
CA ILE A 340 -11.79 21.17 17.01
C ILE A 340 -12.93 21.05 15.99
N PRO A 341 -13.18 22.08 15.17
CA PRO A 341 -14.17 22.01 14.11
C PRO A 341 -13.76 21.06 12.98
N ILE A 342 -14.76 20.43 12.34
CA ILE A 342 -14.58 19.67 11.09
C ILE A 342 -15.28 20.43 9.96
N GLU A 343 -14.53 20.74 8.90
CA GLU A 343 -15.04 21.44 7.73
C GLU A 343 -15.11 20.54 6.51
N PHE A 344 -16.23 20.60 5.78
CA PHE A 344 -16.41 19.87 4.54
C PHE A 344 -15.92 20.66 3.33
N ILE A 345 -14.89 20.17 2.64
CA ILE A 345 -14.22 20.89 1.54
C ILE A 345 -14.68 20.46 0.13
N GLY A 346 -15.60 19.50 0.06
CA GLY A 346 -16.08 18.95 -1.20
C GLY A 346 -15.17 17.87 -1.81
N ILE A 347 -15.74 17.11 -2.75
CA ILE A 347 -15.02 16.06 -3.49
C ILE A 347 -14.11 16.73 -4.53
N ARG A 348 -12.83 16.36 -4.53
CA ARG A 348 -11.85 16.92 -5.48
C ARG A 348 -11.97 16.22 -6.85
N PRO A 349 -11.55 16.88 -7.94
CA PRO A 349 -11.52 16.28 -9.26
C PRO A 349 -10.79 14.92 -9.27
N GLY A 350 -11.44 13.90 -9.82
CA GLY A 350 -10.88 12.55 -9.93
C GLY A 350 -10.97 11.69 -8.66
N GLU A 351 -11.55 12.18 -7.57
CA GLU A 351 -11.80 11.36 -6.38
C GLU A 351 -13.13 10.60 -6.46
N LYS A 352 -13.13 9.35 -5.99
CA LYS A 352 -14.36 8.59 -5.78
C LYS A 352 -14.91 8.81 -4.37
N LEU A 353 -16.23 8.76 -4.23
CA LEU A 353 -16.88 8.71 -2.92
C LEU A 353 -16.61 7.37 -2.22
N TYR A 354 -16.70 6.28 -2.99
CA TYR A 354 -16.45 4.90 -2.55
C TYR A 354 -15.41 4.25 -3.47
N GLU A 355 -14.42 3.61 -2.89
CA GLU A 355 -13.44 2.81 -3.65
C GLU A 355 -13.96 1.39 -3.86
N GLU A 356 -13.47 0.73 -4.90
CA GLU A 356 -13.82 -0.65 -5.25
C GLU A 356 -12.54 -1.47 -5.34
N LEU A 357 -12.56 -2.71 -4.85
CA LEU A 357 -11.41 -3.60 -4.93
C LEU A 357 -11.37 -4.43 -6.22
N LEU A 358 -12.53 -4.55 -6.89
CA LEU A 358 -12.80 -5.42 -8.04
C LEU A 358 -13.85 -4.76 -8.94
N THR A 359 -13.79 -5.00 -10.25
CA THR A 359 -14.92 -4.67 -11.14
C THR A 359 -16.00 -5.76 -11.09
N ALA A 360 -17.22 -5.46 -11.55
CA ALA A 360 -18.30 -6.45 -11.66
C ALA A 360 -17.96 -7.65 -12.58
N GLN A 361 -16.99 -7.49 -13.47
CA GLN A 361 -16.55 -8.50 -14.43
C GLN A 361 -15.37 -9.32 -13.90
N GLU A 362 -14.63 -8.77 -12.94
CA GLU A 362 -13.49 -9.38 -12.29
C GLU A 362 -13.99 -10.40 -11.25
N GLY A 363 -14.34 -11.61 -11.72
CA GLY A 363 -14.63 -12.73 -10.83
C GLY A 363 -13.42 -13.08 -9.95
N THR A 364 -13.66 -13.46 -8.70
CA THR A 364 -12.61 -13.85 -7.76
C THR A 364 -12.57 -15.34 -7.51
N VAL A 365 -11.35 -15.86 -7.38
CA VAL A 365 -11.08 -17.22 -6.92
C VAL A 365 -10.32 -17.12 -5.60
N ALA A 366 -10.82 -17.79 -4.57
CA ALA A 366 -10.13 -17.87 -3.30
C ALA A 366 -8.77 -18.58 -3.49
N THR A 367 -7.70 -18.02 -2.92
CA THR A 367 -6.41 -18.71 -2.90
C THR A 367 -6.32 -19.64 -1.68
N LYS A 368 -5.18 -20.29 -1.49
CA LYS A 368 -4.89 -21.04 -0.26
C LYS A 368 -4.75 -20.15 0.99
N HIS A 369 -4.74 -18.82 0.82
CA HIS A 369 -4.64 -17.85 1.90
C HIS A 369 -5.96 -17.06 2.00
N GLU A 370 -6.57 -17.05 3.18
CA GLU A 370 -7.93 -16.51 3.42
C GLU A 370 -8.08 -15.04 3.04
N ARG A 371 -7.00 -14.26 3.11
CA ARG A 371 -6.97 -12.81 2.79
C ARG A 371 -6.37 -12.45 1.44
N ILE A 372 -6.14 -13.42 0.57
CA ILE A 372 -5.59 -13.17 -0.76
C ILE A 372 -6.54 -13.82 -1.77
N PHE A 373 -7.12 -13.01 -2.63
CA PHE A 373 -8.00 -13.45 -3.71
C PHE A 373 -7.27 -13.29 -5.03
N GLN A 374 -7.49 -14.22 -5.96
CA GLN A 374 -6.94 -14.17 -7.31
C GLN A 374 -8.03 -13.75 -8.29
N ILE A 375 -7.69 -12.85 -9.21
CA ILE A 375 -8.54 -12.45 -10.33
C ILE A 375 -8.01 -13.07 -11.62
N ARG A 376 -8.90 -13.33 -12.57
CA ARG A 376 -8.54 -13.77 -13.91
C ARG A 376 -7.76 -12.69 -14.66
N ALA A 377 -6.63 -13.07 -15.27
CA ALA A 377 -5.85 -12.20 -16.14
C ALA A 377 -6.63 -11.86 -17.42
N GLU A 378 -6.45 -10.62 -17.89
CA GLU A 378 -7.07 -10.14 -19.12
C GLU A 378 -6.28 -10.52 -20.37
N ASP A 379 -6.99 -10.53 -21.51
CA ASP A 379 -6.38 -10.74 -22.82
C ASP A 379 -5.84 -9.45 -23.44
N ILE A 380 -4.59 -9.15 -23.11
CA ILE A 380 -3.88 -7.95 -23.57
C ILE A 380 -3.02 -8.26 -24.79
N ASP A 381 -3.31 -7.58 -25.90
CA ASP A 381 -2.48 -7.58 -27.10
C ASP A 381 -1.24 -6.69 -26.89
N MET A 382 -0.07 -7.32 -26.84
CA MET A 382 1.19 -6.63 -26.58
C MET A 382 1.56 -5.63 -27.67
N GLY A 383 1.26 -5.91 -28.94
CA GLY A 383 1.58 -5.01 -30.06
C GLY A 383 0.77 -3.71 -30.00
N ILE A 384 -0.54 -3.83 -29.75
CA ILE A 384 -1.44 -2.68 -29.55
C ILE A 384 -1.02 -1.88 -28.31
N LEU A 385 -0.71 -2.57 -27.21
CA LEU A 385 -0.29 -1.92 -25.97
C LEU A 385 0.98 -1.10 -26.16
N ILE A 386 2.02 -1.67 -26.76
CA ILE A 386 3.30 -0.98 -26.99
C ILE A 386 3.11 0.23 -27.93
N LYS A 387 2.29 0.10 -28.98
CA LYS A 387 1.97 1.24 -29.86
C LYS A 387 1.32 2.40 -29.09
N ASN A 388 0.35 2.09 -28.23
CA ASN A 388 -0.31 3.09 -27.39
C ASN A 388 0.66 3.75 -26.40
N ILE A 389 1.58 2.98 -25.79
CA ILE A 389 2.58 3.51 -24.86
C ILE A 389 3.58 4.42 -25.59
N GLU A 390 4.03 4.07 -26.79
CA GLU A 390 4.93 4.94 -27.58
C GLU A 390 4.25 6.25 -28.01
N GLU A 391 2.95 6.22 -28.30
CA GLU A 391 2.18 7.43 -28.55
C GLU A 391 2.07 8.31 -27.29
N LEU A 392 1.66 7.72 -26.16
CA LEU A 392 1.64 8.42 -24.86
C LEU A 392 2.99 9.02 -24.51
N LYS A 393 4.08 8.31 -24.76
CA LYS A 393 5.46 8.78 -24.53
C LYS A 393 5.77 10.02 -25.35
N LYS A 394 5.40 10.06 -26.63
CA LYS A 394 5.58 11.26 -27.48
C LYS A 394 4.77 12.43 -26.94
N LEU A 395 3.51 12.20 -26.57
CA LEU A 395 2.64 13.24 -25.98
C LEU A 395 3.21 13.77 -24.65
N ALA A 396 3.74 12.89 -23.81
CA ALA A 396 4.34 13.25 -22.51
C ALA A 396 5.66 14.02 -22.64
N ILE A 397 6.47 13.73 -23.66
CA ILE A 397 7.70 14.50 -23.97
C ILE A 397 7.32 15.92 -24.42
N SER A 398 6.28 16.04 -25.24
CA SER A 398 5.78 17.33 -25.73
C SER A 398 4.80 18.02 -24.77
N VAL A 399 4.54 17.45 -23.58
CA VAL A 399 3.66 17.99 -22.52
C VAL A 399 2.24 18.30 -23.03
N LYS A 400 1.72 17.48 -23.94
CA LYS A 400 0.36 17.62 -24.52
C LYS A 400 -0.70 17.01 -23.58
N ARG A 401 -0.97 17.69 -22.46
CA ARG A 401 -1.77 17.15 -21.34
C ARG A 401 -3.19 16.71 -21.73
N GLU A 402 -3.91 17.53 -22.48
CA GLU A 402 -5.27 17.22 -22.93
C GLU A 402 -5.29 15.95 -23.79
N GLU A 403 -4.40 15.87 -24.79
CA GLU A 403 -4.24 14.70 -25.66
C GLU A 403 -3.84 13.44 -24.87
N ILE A 404 -3.05 13.56 -23.79
CA ILE A 404 -2.73 12.43 -22.91
C ILE A 404 -3.98 11.91 -22.21
N VAL A 405 -4.82 12.81 -21.69
CA VAL A 405 -6.06 12.45 -21.01
C VAL A 405 -7.04 11.79 -21.99
N GLU A 406 -7.20 12.35 -23.20
CA GLU A 406 -7.99 11.71 -24.26
C GLU A 406 -7.48 10.31 -24.59
N LYS A 407 -6.15 10.17 -24.73
CA LYS A 407 -5.53 8.88 -25.04
C LYS A 407 -5.70 7.85 -23.91
N PHE A 408 -5.64 8.30 -22.65
CA PHE A 408 -5.93 7.46 -21.49
C PHE A 408 -7.35 6.86 -21.58
N TRP A 409 -8.35 7.68 -21.90
CA TRP A 409 -9.72 7.21 -22.06
C TRP A 409 -9.89 6.30 -23.28
N GLU A 410 -9.22 6.60 -24.40
CA GLU A 410 -9.24 5.75 -25.60
C GLU A 410 -8.73 4.33 -25.29
N ILE A 411 -7.63 4.21 -24.55
CA ILE A 411 -7.02 2.93 -24.17
C ILE A 411 -7.99 2.13 -23.30
N LEU A 412 -8.61 2.77 -22.30
CA LEU A 412 -9.54 2.11 -21.39
C LEU A 412 -10.85 1.69 -22.06
N ALA A 413 -11.45 2.56 -22.89
CA ALA A 413 -12.71 2.26 -23.56
C ALA A 413 -12.62 1.02 -24.48
N LYS A 414 -11.47 0.84 -25.14
CA LYS A 414 -11.21 -0.34 -25.98
C LYS A 414 -11.09 -1.64 -25.17
N HIS A 415 -10.67 -1.55 -23.91
CA HIS A 415 -10.53 -2.72 -23.02
C HIS A 415 -11.85 -3.04 -22.30
N GLN A 416 -12.65 -2.03 -21.96
CA GLN A 416 -13.99 -2.23 -21.40
C GLN A 416 -14.99 -2.83 -22.41
N LYS A 417 -14.90 -2.48 -23.70
CA LYS A 417 -15.78 -3.06 -24.74
C LYS A 417 -15.50 -4.54 -25.05
N LYS A 418 -14.24 -4.99 -24.99
CA LYS A 418 -13.87 -6.39 -25.26
C LYS A 418 -14.28 -7.37 -24.14
N ALA A 419 -14.62 -6.88 -22.96
CA ALA A 419 -15.04 -7.72 -21.84
C ALA A 419 -16.56 -7.99 -21.80
N GLY A 420 -17.32 -7.40 -22.73
CA GLY A 420 -18.79 -7.53 -22.85
C GLY A 420 -19.27 -8.24 -24.12
N GLU A 421 -18.35 -8.75 -24.95
CA GLU A 421 -18.59 -9.70 -26.04
C GLU A 421 -18.04 -11.07 -25.63
#